data_AF-A0A956LKK0-F1
#
_entry.id   AF-A0A956LKK0-F1
#
_cell.length_a   1.000
_cell.length_b   1.000
_cell.length_c   1.000
_cell.angle_alpha   90.00
_cell.angle_beta   90.00
_cell.angle_gamma   90.00
#
_symmetry.space_group_name_H-M   'P 1'
#
loop_
_entity.id
_entity.type
_entity.pdbx_description
1 polymer ?
#
loop_
_entity_poly.entity_id
_entity_poly.type
_entity_poly.pdbx_seq_one_letter_code
_entity_poly.pdbx_strand_id
1 'polypeptide(L)'
;MSPAADRDRDRRRPRATLARALVRWLPALAVTACGLALLWPVPLGRMPLSADHTVHLTRAWLIGQMLAERWQLSGWSELWFFGFPAGELYPPLGDLAVVLVHALGLGLIPWERCYAWVFTLVFLLQGWSLLRAGRALGLGPWPGLVAALLALVDLGAYREGGWVYTVFYGVWPQALATSLVTLTIAELLLASRATGDLQDLLQGTSRTESDRAGAELDARARRRHLAGAGVCAGLALLAHPMSMLVLVGGGLAYALVLGLSPPRRETPRDRRHPRLVRALLHAALGLGLGLGLAAWWLLPMLAHRGWMASYGWLYAPLQPMTRQLLEHGRWTHDMPALVGYAALASMLYAALLGGRA
;
A
#
# COMPACT_ATOMS: atom_id res chain seq x y z
N MET A 1 -29.96 -46.22 16.55
CA MET A 1 -29.82 -44.76 16.33
C MET A 1 -30.73 -44.38 15.17
N SER A 2 -31.68 -43.45 15.38
CA SER A 2 -32.74 -43.18 14.40
C SER A 2 -32.28 -42.21 13.29
N PRO A 3 -32.39 -42.57 12.00
CA PRO A 3 -32.01 -41.72 10.86
C PRO A 3 -32.81 -40.41 10.74
N ALA A 4 -33.85 -40.22 11.56
CA ALA A 4 -34.59 -38.96 11.64
C ALA A 4 -33.82 -37.83 12.36
N ALA A 5 -32.89 -38.15 13.27
CA ALA A 5 -32.15 -37.14 14.03
C ALA A 5 -31.01 -36.48 13.22
N ASP A 6 -30.56 -37.11 12.13
CA ASP A 6 -29.44 -36.60 11.31
C ASP A 6 -29.91 -35.58 10.26
N ARG A 7 -31.18 -35.67 9.82
CA ARG A 7 -31.76 -34.74 8.82
C ARG A 7 -31.94 -33.31 9.37
N ASP A 8 -32.03 -33.14 10.69
CA ASP A 8 -32.24 -31.83 11.32
C ASP A 8 -30.91 -31.08 11.59
N ARG A 9 -29.77 -31.79 11.60
CA ARG A 9 -28.43 -31.19 11.71
C ARG A 9 -27.99 -30.48 10.44
N ASP A 10 -28.38 -30.96 9.26
CA ASP A 10 -27.98 -30.35 7.99
C ASP A 10 -28.74 -29.05 7.69
N ARG A 11 -30.00 -28.91 8.15
CA ARG A 11 -30.82 -27.70 7.91
C ARG A 11 -30.37 -26.47 8.70
N ARG A 12 -29.62 -26.63 9.80
CA ARG A 12 -29.10 -25.51 10.61
C ARG A 12 -27.73 -24.98 10.15
N ARG A 13 -27.02 -25.72 9.28
CA ARG A 13 -25.71 -25.33 8.74
C ARG A 13 -25.71 -24.07 7.83
N PRO A 14 -26.66 -23.86 6.89
CA PRO A 14 -26.55 -22.76 5.94
C PRO A 14 -26.68 -21.37 6.58
N ARG A 15 -27.53 -21.19 7.60
CA ARG A 15 -27.70 -19.91 8.29
C ARG A 15 -26.45 -19.50 9.09
N ALA A 16 -25.78 -20.47 9.72
CA ALA A 16 -24.52 -20.24 10.41
C ALA A 16 -23.39 -19.86 9.44
N THR A 17 -23.44 -20.29 8.19
CA THR A 17 -22.43 -19.96 7.16
C THR A 17 -22.61 -18.55 6.62
N LEU A 18 -23.84 -18.11 6.35
CA LEU A 18 -24.12 -16.75 5.88
C LEU A 18 -23.76 -15.70 6.95
N ALA A 19 -24.16 -15.90 8.21
CA ALA A 19 -23.83 -14.99 9.29
C ALA A 19 -22.31 -14.83 9.48
N ARG A 20 -21.56 -15.95 9.42
CA ARG A 20 -20.09 -15.92 9.49
C ARG A 20 -19.46 -15.21 8.29
N ALA A 21 -20.00 -15.42 7.09
CA ALA A 21 -19.55 -14.70 5.91
C ALA A 21 -19.79 -13.19 6.04
N LEU A 22 -20.99 -12.78 6.47
CA LEU A 22 -21.34 -11.37 6.67
C LEU A 22 -20.41 -10.71 7.69
N VAL A 23 -20.20 -11.32 8.87
CA VAL A 23 -19.28 -10.78 9.88
C VAL A 23 -17.85 -10.67 9.35
N ARG A 24 -17.39 -11.63 8.55
CA ARG A 24 -16.05 -11.61 7.93
C ARG A 24 -15.88 -10.45 6.94
N TRP A 25 -16.94 -10.12 6.19
CA TRP A 25 -16.92 -9.10 5.14
C TRP A 25 -17.37 -7.71 5.62
N LEU A 26 -18.06 -7.64 6.77
CA LEU A 26 -18.61 -6.40 7.32
C LEU A 26 -17.59 -5.25 7.39
N PRO A 27 -16.34 -5.45 7.85
CA PRO A 27 -15.33 -4.37 7.83
C PRO A 27 -15.06 -3.81 6.43
N ALA A 28 -14.94 -4.68 5.42
CA ALA A 28 -14.69 -4.25 4.05
C ALA A 28 -15.92 -3.53 3.48
N LEU A 29 -17.13 -4.06 3.73
CA LEU A 29 -18.38 -3.42 3.30
C LEU A 29 -18.58 -2.04 3.95
N ALA A 30 -18.25 -1.90 5.23
CA ALA A 30 -18.35 -0.62 5.94
C ALA A 30 -17.39 0.43 5.37
N VAL A 31 -16.13 0.06 5.13
CA VAL A 31 -15.13 0.94 4.47
C VAL A 31 -15.60 1.33 3.07
N THR A 32 -16.09 0.37 2.28
CA THR A 32 -16.60 0.63 0.93
C THR A 32 -17.80 1.56 0.95
N ALA A 33 -18.79 1.30 1.81
CA ALA A 33 -19.99 2.12 1.93
C ALA A 33 -19.65 3.55 2.37
N CYS A 34 -18.78 3.71 3.37
CA CYS A 34 -18.31 5.02 3.83
C CYS A 34 -17.58 5.77 2.71
N GLY A 35 -16.62 5.15 2.03
CA GLY A 35 -15.88 5.79 0.95
C GLY A 35 -16.75 6.19 -0.25
N LEU A 36 -17.70 5.33 -0.64
CA LEU A 36 -18.66 5.66 -1.71
C LEU A 36 -19.60 6.80 -1.32
N ALA A 37 -20.04 6.85 -0.05
CA ALA A 37 -20.89 7.91 0.46
C ALA A 37 -20.14 9.25 0.49
N LEU A 38 -18.89 9.26 0.97
CA LEU A 38 -18.06 10.46 1.00
C LEU A 38 -17.78 10.99 -0.41
N LEU A 39 -17.40 10.11 -1.35
CA LEU A 39 -17.08 10.49 -2.72
C LEU A 39 -18.29 10.81 -3.61
N TRP A 40 -19.52 10.70 -3.12
CA TRP A 40 -20.68 10.95 -3.96
C TRP A 40 -20.65 12.38 -4.56
N PRO A 41 -20.88 12.57 -5.88
CA PRO A 41 -21.36 11.63 -6.89
C PRO A 41 -20.28 11.02 -7.81
N VAL A 42 -19.00 11.05 -7.42
CA VAL A 42 -17.88 10.58 -8.26
C VAL A 42 -18.04 9.14 -8.76
N PRO A 43 -18.52 8.16 -7.95
CA PRO A 43 -18.75 6.79 -8.42
C PRO A 43 -19.72 6.68 -9.62
N LEU A 44 -20.58 7.68 -9.85
CA LEU A 44 -21.45 7.75 -11.04
C LEU A 44 -20.72 8.18 -12.32
N GLY A 45 -19.40 8.37 -12.27
CA GLY A 45 -18.62 8.84 -13.40
C GLY A 45 -18.46 10.35 -13.47
N ARG A 46 -18.76 11.07 -12.39
CA ARG A 46 -18.61 12.53 -12.32
C ARG A 46 -17.25 12.88 -11.75
N MET A 47 -16.28 13.18 -12.61
CA MET A 47 -14.92 13.51 -12.18
C MET A 47 -14.92 14.74 -11.24
N PRO A 48 -14.18 14.69 -10.11
CA PRO A 48 -13.93 15.88 -9.30
C PRO A 48 -13.13 16.92 -10.10
N LEU A 49 -13.46 18.20 -9.94
CA LEU A 49 -12.82 19.27 -10.71
C LEU A 49 -11.78 20.00 -9.84
N SER A 50 -10.53 19.88 -10.22
CA SER A 50 -9.40 20.65 -9.70
C SER A 50 -8.30 20.76 -10.77
N ALA A 51 -7.27 21.56 -10.49
CA ALA A 51 -6.09 21.67 -11.34
C ALA A 51 -5.44 20.29 -11.57
N ASP A 52 -5.07 19.56 -10.51
CA ASP A 52 -4.36 18.28 -10.68
C ASP A 52 -5.27 17.20 -11.24
N HIS A 53 -6.58 17.23 -10.94
CA HIS A 53 -7.50 16.26 -11.55
C HIS A 53 -7.49 16.35 -13.08
N THR A 54 -7.54 17.58 -13.60
CA THR A 54 -7.51 17.86 -15.04
C THR A 54 -6.16 17.49 -15.65
N VAL A 55 -5.06 17.75 -14.95
CA VAL A 55 -3.71 17.36 -15.36
C VAL A 55 -3.59 15.83 -15.48
N HIS A 56 -4.03 15.08 -14.47
CA HIS A 56 -3.99 13.61 -14.50
C HIS A 56 -4.90 13.01 -15.57
N LEU A 57 -6.11 13.56 -15.78
CA LEU A 57 -6.99 13.11 -16.86
C LEU A 57 -6.31 13.31 -18.23
N THR A 58 -5.73 14.49 -18.46
CA THR A 58 -5.05 14.80 -19.71
C THR A 58 -3.82 13.93 -19.93
N ARG A 59 -3.07 13.60 -18.87
CA ARG A 59 -1.93 12.65 -18.95
C ARG A 59 -2.40 11.26 -19.32
N ALA A 60 -3.46 10.77 -18.70
CA ALA A 60 -4.07 9.48 -19.04
C ALA A 60 -4.49 9.43 -20.51
N TRP A 61 -5.18 10.47 -20.98
CA TRP A 61 -5.55 10.59 -22.39
C TRP A 61 -4.33 10.56 -23.31
N LEU A 62 -3.30 11.37 -23.01
CA LEU A 62 -2.09 11.45 -23.82
C LEU A 62 -1.34 10.11 -23.90
N ILE A 63 -1.14 9.44 -22.76
CA ILE A 63 -0.53 8.10 -22.70
C ILE A 63 -1.37 7.11 -23.49
N GLY A 64 -2.71 7.22 -23.41
CA GLY A 64 -3.63 6.43 -24.23
C GLY A 64 -3.41 6.62 -25.72
N GLN A 65 -3.27 7.87 -26.20
CA GLN A 65 -2.97 8.16 -27.60
C GLN A 65 -1.61 7.61 -28.02
N MET A 66 -0.56 7.81 -27.20
CA MET A 66 0.78 7.30 -27.48
C MET A 66 0.81 5.77 -27.58
N LEU A 67 0.07 5.08 -26.72
CA LEU A 67 -0.08 3.62 -26.79
C LEU A 67 -0.83 3.18 -28.04
N ALA A 68 -1.95 3.83 -28.37
CA ALA A 68 -2.78 3.48 -29.52
C ALA A 68 -2.06 3.71 -30.85
N GLU A 69 -1.32 4.82 -30.99
CA GLU A 69 -0.68 5.23 -32.23
C GLU A 69 0.72 4.65 -32.40
N ARG A 70 1.52 4.60 -31.32
CA ARG A 70 2.96 4.34 -31.39
C ARG A 70 3.42 3.14 -30.57
N TRP A 71 2.52 2.52 -29.79
CA TRP A 71 2.87 1.45 -28.85
C TRP A 71 3.97 1.85 -27.85
N GLN A 72 3.93 3.10 -27.41
CA GLN A 72 4.93 3.69 -26.51
C GLN A 72 4.29 4.18 -25.20
N LEU A 73 5.00 3.98 -24.09
CA LEU A 73 4.65 4.45 -22.75
C LEU A 73 5.38 5.75 -22.36
N SER A 74 6.41 6.11 -23.13
CA SER A 74 7.26 7.26 -22.88
C SER A 74 7.78 7.85 -24.18
N GLY A 75 8.14 9.13 -24.16
CA GLY A 75 8.75 9.83 -25.29
C GLY A 75 8.40 11.31 -25.35
N TRP A 76 8.93 12.00 -26.36
CA TRP A 76 8.63 13.42 -26.57
C TRP A 76 7.21 13.62 -27.08
N SER A 77 6.45 14.49 -26.41
CA SER A 77 5.12 14.93 -26.84
C SER A 77 5.11 16.44 -27.01
N GLU A 78 4.64 16.91 -28.16
CA GLU A 78 4.50 18.33 -28.51
C GLU A 78 3.19 18.95 -27.98
N LEU A 79 2.30 18.13 -27.42
CA LEU A 79 0.93 18.55 -27.06
C LEU A 79 0.85 19.42 -25.81
N TRP A 80 1.85 19.34 -24.91
CA TRP A 80 1.95 20.23 -23.76
C TRP A 80 3.17 21.13 -23.85
N PHE A 81 2.96 22.41 -23.53
CA PHE A 81 3.98 23.45 -23.59
C PHE A 81 4.59 23.54 -25.01
N PHE A 82 5.92 23.65 -25.10
CA PHE A 82 6.69 23.53 -26.35
C PHE A 82 7.34 22.14 -26.49
N GLY A 83 6.70 21.16 -25.88
CA GLY A 83 7.11 19.78 -25.82
C GLY A 83 7.69 19.37 -24.46
N PHE A 84 7.47 18.11 -24.11
CA PHE A 84 7.95 17.51 -22.86
C PHE A 84 8.14 15.98 -23.00
N PRO A 85 9.00 15.37 -22.16
CA PRO A 85 9.18 13.92 -22.14
C PRO A 85 8.02 13.25 -21.36
N ALA A 86 6.94 12.98 -22.09
CA ALA A 86 5.74 12.33 -21.59
C ALA A 86 6.06 10.92 -21.06
N GLY A 87 5.44 10.54 -19.95
CA GLY A 87 5.66 9.25 -19.30
C GLY A 87 6.97 9.12 -18.50
N GLU A 88 7.88 10.11 -18.56
CA GLU A 88 9.20 10.03 -17.92
C GLU A 88 9.33 10.90 -16.67
N LEU A 89 8.62 12.04 -16.61
CA LEU A 89 8.75 13.00 -15.52
C LEU A 89 7.88 12.70 -14.29
N TYR A 90 6.85 11.89 -14.46
CA TYR A 90 5.93 11.56 -13.37
C TYR A 90 5.47 10.10 -13.50
N PRO A 91 5.30 9.37 -12.38
CA PRO A 91 4.95 7.96 -12.42
C PRO A 91 3.62 7.66 -13.15
N PRO A 92 3.56 6.62 -13.99
CA PRO A 92 2.44 6.45 -14.91
C PRO A 92 1.32 5.52 -14.39
N LEU A 93 1.44 4.90 -13.21
CA LEU A 93 0.48 3.86 -12.80
C LEU A 93 -0.97 4.37 -12.73
N GLY A 94 -1.18 5.55 -12.16
CA GLY A 94 -2.52 6.15 -12.08
C GLY A 94 -3.12 6.38 -13.47
N ASP A 95 -2.32 6.92 -14.38
CA ASP A 95 -2.73 7.21 -15.75
C ASP A 95 -3.01 5.92 -16.54
N LEU A 96 -2.15 4.91 -16.39
CA LEU A 96 -2.29 3.60 -17.02
C LEU A 96 -3.53 2.85 -16.52
N ALA A 97 -3.90 3.02 -15.25
CA ALA A 97 -5.15 2.45 -14.75
C ALA A 97 -6.37 3.07 -15.45
N VAL A 98 -6.35 4.38 -15.73
CA VAL A 98 -7.42 5.05 -16.49
C VAL A 98 -7.46 4.57 -17.94
N VAL A 99 -6.29 4.49 -18.60
CA VAL A 99 -6.16 3.94 -19.96
C VAL A 99 -6.67 2.50 -20.01
N LEU A 100 -6.35 1.67 -19.03
CA LEU A 100 -6.83 0.29 -18.96
C LEU A 100 -8.35 0.22 -18.88
N VAL A 101 -9.00 1.05 -18.05
CA VAL A 101 -10.48 1.09 -17.96
C VAL A 101 -11.10 1.55 -19.28
N HIS A 102 -10.50 2.54 -19.94
CA HIS A 102 -10.97 3.00 -21.26
C HIS A 102 -10.82 1.91 -22.33
N ALA A 103 -9.68 1.21 -22.36
CA ALA A 103 -9.41 0.10 -23.28
C ALA A 103 -10.34 -1.11 -23.03
N LEU A 104 -10.60 -1.47 -21.77
CA LEU A 104 -11.58 -2.51 -21.41
C LEU A 104 -13.01 -2.11 -21.81
N GLY A 105 -13.30 -0.82 -21.82
CA GLY A 105 -14.53 -0.25 -22.40
C GLY A 105 -14.52 -0.16 -23.93
N LEU A 106 -13.52 -0.73 -24.60
CA LEU A 106 -13.32 -0.67 -26.06
C LEU A 106 -13.32 0.76 -26.61
N GLY A 107 -12.91 1.74 -25.80
CA GLY A 107 -12.92 3.16 -26.16
C GLY A 107 -14.29 3.84 -26.09
N LEU A 108 -15.36 3.11 -25.73
CA LEU A 108 -16.73 3.65 -25.68
C LEU A 108 -17.04 4.43 -24.40
N ILE A 109 -16.21 4.27 -23.36
CA ILE A 109 -16.41 4.92 -22.07
C ILE A 109 -15.63 6.24 -22.07
N PRO A 110 -16.28 7.40 -21.82
CA PRO A 110 -15.58 8.68 -21.76
C PRO A 110 -14.46 8.70 -20.73
N TRP A 111 -13.36 9.39 -21.04
CA TRP A 111 -12.16 9.44 -20.21
C TRP A 111 -12.43 9.93 -18.79
N GLU A 112 -13.33 10.89 -18.62
CA GLU A 112 -13.74 11.46 -17.33
C GLU A 112 -14.39 10.40 -16.44
N ARG A 113 -15.18 9.50 -17.05
CA ARG A 113 -15.85 8.40 -16.35
C ARG A 113 -14.86 7.32 -15.96
N CYS A 114 -13.96 6.94 -16.87
CA CYS A 114 -12.84 6.03 -16.57
C CYS A 114 -12.01 6.56 -15.39
N TYR A 115 -11.68 7.85 -15.44
CA TYR A 115 -10.93 8.54 -14.39
C TYR A 115 -11.68 8.51 -13.06
N ALA A 116 -12.96 8.91 -13.03
CA ALA A 116 -13.76 8.93 -11.83
C ALA A 116 -13.85 7.56 -11.14
N TRP A 117 -13.94 6.48 -11.92
CA TRP A 117 -13.95 5.11 -11.40
C TRP A 117 -12.59 4.68 -10.84
N VAL A 118 -11.49 5.00 -11.53
CA VAL A 118 -10.14 4.72 -11.02
C VAL A 118 -9.87 5.50 -9.74
N PHE A 119 -10.19 6.79 -9.72
CA PHE A 119 -10.07 7.63 -8.52
C PHE A 119 -10.91 7.07 -7.36
N THR A 120 -12.16 6.64 -7.63
CA THR A 120 -13.00 5.98 -6.62
C THR A 120 -12.32 4.74 -6.06
N LEU A 121 -11.78 3.88 -6.94
CA LEU A 121 -11.08 2.67 -6.52
C LEU A 121 -9.84 2.98 -5.66
N VAL A 122 -9.06 3.99 -6.04
CA VAL A 122 -7.89 4.44 -5.26
C VAL A 122 -8.31 4.95 -3.88
N PHE A 123 -9.36 5.75 -3.81
CA PHE A 123 -9.84 6.26 -2.54
C PHE A 123 -10.26 5.13 -1.60
N LEU A 124 -10.97 4.12 -2.11
CA LEU A 124 -11.33 2.91 -1.36
C LEU A 124 -10.10 2.07 -0.95
N LEU A 125 -9.09 2.01 -1.82
CA LEU A 125 -7.86 1.26 -1.56
C LEU A 125 -7.12 1.78 -0.32
N GLN A 126 -7.21 3.07 -0.01
CA GLN A 126 -6.68 3.63 1.25
C GLN A 126 -7.22 2.88 2.47
N GLY A 127 -8.55 2.77 2.57
CA GLY A 127 -9.20 2.05 3.66
C GLY A 127 -8.94 0.54 3.62
N TRP A 128 -8.98 -0.08 2.44
CA TRP A 128 -8.73 -1.52 2.32
C TRP A 128 -7.30 -1.92 2.68
N SER A 129 -6.31 -1.06 2.37
CA SER A 129 -4.92 -1.29 2.75
C SER A 129 -4.75 -1.32 4.28
N LEU A 130 -5.48 -0.47 5.01
CA LEU A 130 -5.46 -0.42 6.47
C LEU A 130 -6.18 -1.62 7.11
N LEU A 131 -7.26 -2.13 6.50
CA LEU A 131 -7.85 -3.40 6.89
C LEU A 131 -6.86 -4.56 6.75
N ARG A 132 -6.08 -4.58 5.66
CA ARG A 132 -5.04 -5.59 5.43
C ARG A 132 -3.90 -5.44 6.44
N ALA A 133 -3.45 -4.23 6.69
CA ALA A 133 -2.40 -3.92 7.67
C ALA A 133 -2.81 -4.35 9.09
N GLY A 134 -4.02 -4.05 9.54
CA GLY A 134 -4.52 -4.48 10.86
C GLY A 134 -4.48 -6.01 11.05
N ARG A 135 -4.85 -6.76 10.00
CA ARG A 135 -4.72 -8.23 9.99
C ARG A 135 -3.27 -8.70 9.97
N ALA A 136 -2.42 -8.07 9.16
CA ALA A 136 -0.99 -8.37 9.10
C ALA A 136 -0.26 -8.09 10.41
N LEU A 137 -0.74 -7.12 11.19
CA LEU A 137 -0.27 -6.81 12.54
C LEU A 137 -0.84 -7.77 13.61
N GLY A 138 -1.82 -8.63 13.28
CA GLY A 138 -2.44 -9.56 14.24
C GLY A 138 -3.46 -8.92 15.17
N LEU A 139 -3.78 -7.63 14.97
CA LEU A 139 -4.78 -6.89 15.74
C LEU A 139 -6.22 -7.27 15.37
N GLY A 140 -6.40 -8.08 14.32
CA GLY A 140 -7.69 -8.46 13.79
C GLY A 140 -8.30 -7.40 12.86
N PRO A 141 -9.56 -7.59 12.44
CA PRO A 141 -10.18 -6.73 11.43
C PRO A 141 -10.72 -5.41 11.99
N TRP A 142 -11.06 -5.33 13.28
CA TRP A 142 -11.72 -4.16 13.87
C TRP A 142 -10.78 -2.96 14.07
N PRO A 143 -9.54 -3.11 14.58
CA PRO A 143 -8.60 -2.00 14.64
C PRO A 143 -8.26 -1.47 13.24
N GLY A 144 -8.14 -2.36 12.25
CA GLY A 144 -7.98 -1.97 10.85
C GLY A 144 -9.19 -1.20 10.31
N LEU A 145 -10.42 -1.55 10.73
CA LEU A 145 -11.63 -0.82 10.35
C LEU A 145 -11.63 0.58 10.93
N VAL A 146 -11.33 0.73 12.23
CA VAL A 146 -11.26 2.03 12.88
C VAL A 146 -10.21 2.91 12.21
N ALA A 147 -9.01 2.39 11.97
CA ALA A 147 -7.95 3.11 11.24
C ALA A 147 -8.39 3.50 9.83
N ALA A 148 -9.04 2.58 9.09
CA ALA A 148 -9.55 2.85 7.75
C ALA A 148 -10.60 3.97 7.73
N LEU A 149 -11.58 3.93 8.64
CA LEU A 149 -12.63 4.95 8.70
C LEU A 149 -12.04 6.31 9.08
N LEU A 150 -11.15 6.36 10.07
CA LEU A 150 -10.46 7.59 10.46
C LEU A 150 -9.65 8.19 9.30
N ALA A 151 -8.92 7.35 8.54
CA ALA A 151 -8.15 7.81 7.39
C ALA A 151 -9.04 8.34 6.25
N LEU A 152 -10.21 7.73 6.00
CA LEU A 152 -11.13 8.17 4.95
C LEU A 152 -11.85 9.48 5.28
N VAL A 153 -12.15 9.72 6.57
CA VAL A 153 -12.82 10.95 7.03
C VAL A 153 -11.85 12.03 7.48
N ASP A 154 -10.54 11.76 7.43
CA ASP A 154 -9.52 12.74 7.76
C ASP A 154 -9.63 13.92 6.80
N LEU A 155 -9.96 15.09 7.35
CA LEU A 155 -10.10 16.30 6.55
C LEU A 155 -8.78 16.69 5.88
N GLY A 156 -7.64 16.29 6.48
CA GLY A 156 -6.24 16.55 6.13
C GLY A 156 -5.98 17.52 4.98
N ALA A 157 -5.19 18.55 5.23
CA ALA A 157 -4.85 19.57 4.26
C ALA A 157 -3.35 19.58 3.96
N TYR A 158 -3.02 19.95 2.72
CA TYR A 158 -1.62 20.03 2.27
C TYR A 158 -0.90 18.67 2.34
N ARG A 159 0.43 18.64 2.19
CA ARG A 159 1.29 17.44 1.95
C ARG A 159 1.16 16.28 2.96
N GLU A 160 0.32 16.41 3.98
CA GLU A 160 0.01 15.43 5.01
C GLU A 160 -1.00 14.35 4.55
N GLY A 161 -1.69 14.57 3.44
CA GLY A 161 -2.73 13.66 2.94
C GLY A 161 -4.14 14.12 3.35
N GLY A 162 -5.08 13.17 3.44
CA GLY A 162 -6.48 13.46 3.81
C GLY A 162 -7.34 14.00 2.66
N TRP A 163 -8.55 14.41 3.01
CA TRP A 163 -9.61 14.79 2.07
C TRP A 163 -9.24 15.98 1.20
N VAL A 164 -8.74 17.07 1.78
CA VAL A 164 -8.38 18.26 1.00
C VAL A 164 -7.26 17.98 0.01
N TYR A 165 -6.22 17.27 0.44
CA TYR A 165 -5.11 16.98 -0.45
C TYR A 165 -5.47 15.95 -1.55
N THR A 166 -6.19 14.89 -1.18
CA THR A 166 -6.49 13.78 -2.09
C THR A 166 -7.64 14.12 -3.04
N VAL A 167 -8.72 14.70 -2.52
CA VAL A 167 -10.00 14.89 -3.23
C VAL A 167 -10.17 16.31 -3.75
N PHE A 168 -9.79 17.34 -2.98
CA PHE A 168 -9.95 18.72 -3.46
C PHE A 168 -8.80 19.15 -4.37
N TYR A 169 -7.54 18.87 -4.01
CA TYR A 169 -6.42 19.20 -4.89
C TYR A 169 -6.22 18.19 -5.99
N GLY A 170 -6.50 16.91 -5.74
CA GLY A 170 -6.39 15.85 -6.74
C GLY A 170 -5.07 15.10 -6.72
N VAL A 171 -4.34 15.15 -5.60
CA VAL A 171 -3.04 14.46 -5.40
C VAL A 171 -3.24 12.98 -5.02
N TRP A 172 -4.21 12.33 -5.64
CA TRP A 172 -4.54 10.93 -5.37
C TRP A 172 -3.49 9.91 -5.80
N PRO A 173 -2.56 10.15 -6.76
CA PRO A 173 -1.49 9.20 -7.00
C PRO A 173 -0.58 9.01 -5.78
N GLN A 174 -0.44 10.05 -4.93
CA GLN A 174 0.24 9.92 -3.64
C GLN A 174 -0.56 9.02 -2.67
N ALA A 175 -1.90 9.14 -2.64
CA ALA A 175 -2.76 8.26 -1.86
C ALA A 175 -2.70 6.79 -2.35
N LEU A 176 -2.63 6.58 -3.67
CA LEU A 176 -2.39 5.26 -4.27
C LEU A 176 -1.04 4.70 -3.82
N ALA A 177 0.03 5.49 -3.94
CA ALA A 177 1.37 5.08 -3.56
C ALA A 177 1.46 4.72 -2.08
N THR A 178 0.92 5.55 -1.19
CA THR A 178 0.91 5.29 0.26
C THR A 178 0.14 4.02 0.59
N SER A 179 -1.03 3.79 -0.01
CA SER A 179 -1.79 2.54 0.14
C SER A 179 -0.98 1.31 -0.29
N LEU A 180 -0.25 1.41 -1.39
CA LEU A 180 0.61 0.33 -1.91
C LEU A 180 1.85 0.11 -1.03
N VAL A 181 2.42 1.15 -0.42
CA VAL A 181 3.48 1.03 0.59
C VAL A 181 2.94 0.33 1.84
N THR A 182 1.75 0.69 2.32
CA THR A 182 1.11 0.01 3.45
C THR A 182 0.88 -1.47 3.16
N LEU A 183 0.44 -1.81 1.95
CA LEU A 183 0.32 -3.21 1.52
C LEU A 183 1.68 -3.90 1.44
N THR A 184 2.72 -3.24 0.95
CA THR A 184 4.10 -3.76 0.92
C THR A 184 4.54 -4.18 2.32
N ILE A 185 4.39 -3.29 3.31
CA ILE A 185 4.77 -3.57 4.70
C ILE A 185 3.91 -4.70 5.27
N ALA A 186 2.60 -4.70 5.01
CA ALA A 186 1.70 -5.76 5.45
C ALA A 186 2.10 -7.14 4.89
N GLU A 187 2.47 -7.22 3.62
CA GLU A 187 2.92 -8.46 3.00
C GLU A 187 4.29 -8.91 3.52
N LEU A 188 5.23 -7.99 3.81
CA LEU A 188 6.49 -8.32 4.47
C LEU A 188 6.27 -8.91 5.88
N LEU A 189 5.34 -8.33 6.66
CA LEU A 189 4.96 -8.86 7.98
C LEU A 189 4.30 -10.24 7.89
N LEU A 190 3.50 -10.49 6.86
CA LEU A 190 2.91 -11.82 6.65
C LEU A 190 3.96 -12.84 6.19
N ALA A 191 4.93 -12.43 5.37
CA ALA A 191 6.05 -13.27 4.97
C ALA A 191 6.90 -13.70 6.17
N SER A 192 7.13 -12.82 7.15
CA SER A 192 7.87 -13.17 8.36
C SER A 192 7.09 -14.14 9.27
N ARG A 193 5.77 -13.99 9.36
CA ARG A 193 4.90 -14.92 10.12
C ARG A 193 4.81 -16.31 9.51
N ALA A 194 4.78 -16.40 8.18
CA ALA A 194 4.75 -17.67 7.45
C ALA A 194 6.03 -18.50 7.60
N THR A 195 7.05 -18.03 8.33
CA THR A 195 8.27 -18.79 8.61
C THR A 195 8.12 -19.79 9.76
N GLY A 196 6.92 -19.95 10.33
CA GLY A 196 6.65 -20.83 11.47
C GLY A 196 7.19 -20.31 12.81
N ASP A 197 8.08 -19.29 12.79
CA ASP A 197 8.71 -18.70 13.98
C ASP A 197 7.71 -18.26 15.08
N LEU A 198 6.47 -17.91 14.71
CA LEU A 198 5.43 -17.51 15.68
C LEU A 198 4.53 -18.68 16.13
N GLN A 199 4.31 -19.67 15.25
CA GLN A 199 3.31 -20.73 15.44
C GLN A 199 3.92 -21.98 16.10
N ASP A 200 5.14 -22.36 15.69
CA ASP A 200 5.96 -23.38 16.38
C ASP A 200 6.27 -22.95 17.83
N LEU A 201 6.34 -21.63 18.06
CA LEU A 201 6.54 -21.02 19.37
C LEU A 201 5.33 -21.21 20.32
N LEU A 202 4.13 -21.36 19.75
CA LEU A 202 2.88 -21.54 20.49
C LEU A 202 2.55 -23.01 20.78
N GLN A 203 3.05 -23.98 20.00
CA GLN A 203 2.50 -25.35 20.03
C GLN A 203 3.45 -26.46 20.53
N GLY A 204 4.77 -26.27 20.57
CA GLY A 204 5.67 -27.16 21.35
C GLY A 204 5.69 -28.65 20.98
N THR A 205 5.31 -29.04 19.77
CA THR A 205 5.17 -30.44 19.34
C THR A 205 6.39 -30.98 18.58
N SER A 206 6.66 -32.28 18.72
CA SER A 206 7.75 -33.00 18.06
C SER A 206 7.46 -33.25 16.57
N ARG A 207 8.52 -33.15 15.75
CA ARG A 207 8.44 -33.19 14.29
C ARG A 207 8.10 -34.58 13.73
N THR A 208 6.96 -34.69 13.06
CA THR A 208 6.50 -35.88 12.31
C THR A 208 6.59 -35.63 10.79
N GLU A 209 6.24 -36.61 9.94
CA GLU A 209 6.10 -36.36 8.49
C GLU A 209 5.07 -35.27 8.14
N SER A 210 4.08 -35.05 9.02
CA SER A 210 3.16 -33.92 8.95
C SER A 210 3.89 -32.57 8.92
N ASP A 211 5.06 -32.48 9.54
CA ASP A 211 5.84 -31.25 9.64
C ASP A 211 6.59 -30.91 8.35
N ARG A 212 6.90 -31.91 7.51
CA ARG A 212 7.49 -31.64 6.18
C ARG A 212 6.48 -30.99 5.25
N ALA A 213 5.25 -31.52 5.23
CA ALA A 213 4.15 -30.93 4.46
C ALA A 213 3.80 -29.52 4.95
N GLY A 214 3.77 -29.30 6.27
CA GLY A 214 3.61 -27.97 6.87
C GLY A 214 4.71 -26.99 6.44
N ALA A 215 5.98 -27.40 6.54
CA ALA A 215 7.11 -26.55 6.15
C ALA A 215 7.10 -26.14 4.67
N GLU A 216 6.62 -27.02 3.78
CA GLU A 216 6.47 -26.68 2.36
C GLU A 216 5.35 -25.65 2.12
N LEU A 217 4.21 -25.82 2.79
CA LEU A 217 3.09 -24.87 2.73
C LEU A 217 3.52 -23.48 3.23
N ASP A 218 4.26 -23.43 4.34
CA ASP A 218 4.85 -22.23 4.92
C ASP A 218 5.83 -21.55 3.96
N ALA A 219 6.71 -22.33 3.31
CA ALA A 219 7.64 -21.79 2.32
C ALA A 219 6.91 -21.21 1.09
N ARG A 220 5.84 -21.86 0.62
CA ARG A 220 5.00 -21.36 -0.48
C ARG A 220 4.28 -20.07 -0.08
N ALA A 221 3.69 -20.03 1.12
CA ALA A 221 3.04 -18.84 1.65
C ALA A 221 4.02 -17.67 1.76
N ARG A 222 5.22 -17.90 2.32
CA ARG A 222 6.28 -16.90 2.42
C ARG A 222 6.68 -16.34 1.05
N ARG A 223 6.94 -17.21 0.07
CA ARG A 223 7.28 -16.76 -1.31
C ARG A 223 6.18 -15.90 -1.92
N ARG A 224 4.91 -16.29 -1.74
CA ARG A 224 3.76 -15.53 -2.23
C ARG A 224 3.71 -14.13 -1.60
N HIS A 225 3.91 -14.04 -0.28
CA HIS A 225 3.91 -12.76 0.44
C HIS A 225 5.10 -11.88 0.04
N LEU A 226 6.30 -12.44 -0.15
CA LEU A 226 7.46 -11.68 -0.66
C LEU A 226 7.23 -11.17 -2.09
N ALA A 227 6.64 -11.98 -2.96
CA ALA A 227 6.27 -11.55 -4.31
C ALA A 227 5.20 -10.46 -4.27
N GLY A 228 4.18 -10.61 -3.43
CA GLY A 228 3.15 -9.61 -3.20
C GLY A 228 3.72 -8.28 -2.70
N ALA A 229 4.67 -8.33 -1.76
CA ALA A 229 5.40 -7.16 -1.29
C ALA A 229 6.18 -6.49 -2.44
N GLY A 230 6.89 -7.26 -3.27
CA GLY A 230 7.63 -6.71 -4.40
C GLY A 230 6.75 -6.06 -5.46
N VAL A 231 5.62 -6.68 -5.80
CA VAL A 231 4.63 -6.10 -6.72
C VAL A 231 4.07 -4.80 -6.14
N CYS A 232 3.65 -4.79 -4.87
CA CYS A 232 3.13 -3.58 -4.23
C CYS A 232 4.18 -2.46 -4.18
N ALA A 233 5.45 -2.79 -3.89
CA ALA A 233 6.55 -1.82 -3.86
C ALA A 233 6.80 -1.23 -5.25
N GLY A 234 6.85 -2.06 -6.29
CA GLY A 234 7.01 -1.61 -7.68
C GLY A 234 5.86 -0.72 -8.14
N LEU A 235 4.62 -1.12 -7.84
CA LEU A 235 3.44 -0.31 -8.12
C LEU A 235 3.44 1.01 -7.32
N ALA A 236 3.91 1.00 -6.07
CA ALA A 236 4.01 2.23 -5.27
C ALA A 236 4.99 3.23 -5.91
N LEU A 237 6.13 2.75 -6.41
CA LEU A 237 7.12 3.56 -7.15
C LEU A 237 6.52 4.12 -8.44
N LEU A 238 5.77 3.29 -9.16
CA LEU A 238 5.06 3.69 -10.37
C LEU A 238 3.81 4.56 -10.10
N ALA A 239 3.39 4.73 -8.85
CA ALA A 239 2.28 5.60 -8.47
C ALA A 239 2.75 7.00 -8.04
N HIS A 240 3.84 7.09 -7.25
CA HIS A 240 4.36 8.36 -6.76
C HIS A 240 5.85 8.26 -6.39
N PRO A 241 6.72 9.22 -6.75
CA PRO A 241 8.16 9.16 -6.42
C PRO A 241 8.44 9.19 -4.91
N MET A 242 7.54 9.81 -4.12
CA MET A 242 7.67 9.84 -2.66
C MET A 242 7.72 8.47 -2.00
N SER A 243 7.17 7.45 -2.65
CA SER A 243 7.21 6.09 -2.11
C SER A 243 8.63 5.57 -1.96
N MET A 244 9.62 6.08 -2.70
CA MET A 244 11.04 5.70 -2.51
C MET A 244 11.49 5.91 -1.07
N LEU A 245 11.27 7.10 -0.52
CA LEU A 245 11.70 7.44 0.85
C LEU A 245 10.94 6.59 1.88
N VAL A 246 9.64 6.41 1.68
CA VAL A 246 8.80 5.64 2.60
C VAL A 246 9.12 4.14 2.53
N LEU A 247 9.46 3.60 1.36
CA LEU A 247 9.84 2.19 1.19
C LEU A 247 11.20 1.91 1.84
N VAL A 248 12.18 2.81 1.67
CA VAL A 248 13.48 2.67 2.34
C VAL A 248 13.32 2.80 3.86
N GLY A 249 12.68 3.86 4.34
CA GLY A 249 12.44 4.07 5.76
C GLY A 249 11.58 2.96 6.39
N GLY A 250 10.50 2.56 5.72
CA GLY A 250 9.60 1.49 6.15
C GLY A 250 10.25 0.11 6.13
N GLY A 251 11.09 -0.18 5.12
CA GLY A 251 11.88 -1.42 5.06
C GLY A 251 12.91 -1.52 6.19
N LEU A 252 13.59 -0.42 6.51
CA LEU A 252 14.51 -0.33 7.65
C LEU A 252 13.75 -0.47 8.97
N ALA A 253 12.64 0.24 9.15
CA ALA A 253 11.79 0.13 10.34
C ALA A 253 11.28 -1.31 10.53
N TYR A 254 10.81 -1.96 9.46
CA TYR A 254 10.42 -3.37 9.47
C TYR A 254 11.58 -4.28 9.94
N ALA A 255 12.78 -4.09 9.39
CA ALA A 255 13.95 -4.88 9.75
C ALA A 255 14.37 -4.67 11.22
N LEU A 256 14.35 -3.43 11.70
CA LEU A 256 14.67 -3.08 13.09
C LEU A 256 13.63 -3.64 14.06
N VAL A 257 12.34 -3.44 13.79
CA VAL A 257 11.26 -3.94 14.65
C VAL A 257 11.35 -5.45 14.80
N LEU A 258 11.51 -6.19 13.70
CA LEU A 258 11.63 -7.65 13.76
C LEU A 258 12.99 -8.13 14.30
N GLY A 259 14.07 -7.39 14.02
CA GLY A 259 15.41 -7.72 14.46
C GLY A 259 15.66 -7.48 15.94
N LEU A 260 15.04 -6.45 16.52
CA LEU A 260 15.17 -6.05 17.93
C LEU A 260 14.10 -6.66 18.83
N SER A 261 13.03 -7.23 18.25
CA SER A 261 12.01 -7.91 19.04
C SER A 261 12.62 -9.06 19.86
N PRO A 262 12.45 -9.07 21.20
CA PRO A 262 13.12 -10.05 22.05
C PRO A 262 12.74 -11.49 21.66
N PRO A 263 13.71 -12.42 21.66
CA PRO A 263 13.41 -13.82 21.40
C PRO A 263 12.51 -14.35 22.52
N ARG A 264 11.25 -14.67 22.18
CA ARG A 264 10.31 -15.28 23.13
C ARG A 264 10.68 -16.72 23.53
N ARG A 265 11.49 -17.40 22.71
CA ARG A 265 12.15 -18.70 22.99
C ARG A 265 13.30 -18.88 21.99
N GLU A 266 14.53 -19.04 22.48
CA GLU A 266 15.66 -19.36 21.61
C GLU A 266 15.54 -20.81 21.11
N THR A 267 15.33 -20.99 19.80
CA THR A 267 15.59 -22.31 19.19
C THR A 267 17.07 -22.40 18.81
N PRO A 268 17.70 -23.59 18.80
CA PRO A 268 19.08 -23.74 18.32
C PRO A 268 19.29 -23.26 16.87
N ARG A 269 18.21 -23.15 16.08
CA ARG A 269 18.22 -22.64 14.71
C ARG A 269 18.29 -21.11 14.64
N ASP A 270 17.73 -20.40 15.62
CA ASP A 270 17.84 -18.94 15.75
C ASP A 270 19.28 -18.47 16.02
N ARG A 271 20.16 -19.36 16.50
CA ARG A 271 21.59 -19.06 16.66
C ARG A 271 22.36 -18.94 15.34
N ARG A 272 21.87 -19.53 14.24
CA ARG A 272 22.62 -19.59 12.97
C ARG A 272 22.39 -18.38 12.06
N HIS A 273 21.24 -17.71 12.16
CA HIS A 273 20.97 -16.48 11.42
C HIS A 273 20.23 -15.48 12.31
N PRO A 274 20.81 -14.30 12.58
CA PRO A 274 20.13 -13.26 13.35
C PRO A 274 18.80 -12.90 12.67
N ARG A 275 17.72 -12.76 13.44
CA ARG A 275 16.39 -12.34 12.93
C ARG A 275 16.47 -11.08 12.10
N LEU A 276 17.35 -10.16 12.50
CA LEU A 276 17.66 -8.95 11.74
C LEU A 276 18.13 -9.26 10.32
N VAL A 277 19.06 -10.22 10.15
CA VAL A 277 19.54 -10.62 8.81
C VAL A 277 18.41 -11.17 7.96
N ARG A 278 17.53 -12.01 8.52
CA ARG A 278 16.37 -12.53 7.80
C ARG A 278 15.40 -11.43 7.40
N ALA A 279 15.10 -10.50 8.30
CA ALA A 279 14.22 -9.37 8.02
C ALA A 279 14.84 -8.44 6.95
N LEU A 280 16.13 -8.16 7.03
CA LEU A 280 16.87 -7.43 5.99
C LEU A 280 16.82 -8.14 4.64
N LEU A 281 16.99 -9.47 4.61
CA LEU A 281 16.86 -10.25 3.37
C LEU A 281 15.45 -10.19 2.79
N HIS A 282 14.40 -10.32 3.62
CA HIS A 282 13.02 -10.17 3.16
C HIS A 282 12.75 -8.78 2.59
N ALA A 283 13.20 -7.73 3.29
CA ALA A 283 13.08 -6.35 2.82
C ALA A 283 13.86 -6.15 1.51
N ALA A 284 15.10 -6.62 1.43
CA ALA A 284 15.93 -6.51 0.23
C ALA A 284 15.32 -7.24 -0.98
N LEU A 285 14.79 -8.45 -0.77
CA LEU A 285 14.12 -9.20 -1.84
C LEU A 285 12.83 -8.52 -2.30
N GLY A 286 11.96 -8.13 -1.36
CA GLY A 286 10.71 -7.44 -1.70
C GLY A 286 10.98 -6.11 -2.40
N LEU A 287 11.79 -5.24 -1.81
CA LEU A 287 12.10 -3.93 -2.37
C LEU A 287 12.92 -4.02 -3.66
N GLY A 288 13.86 -4.97 -3.75
CA GLY A 288 14.63 -5.21 -4.96
C GLY A 288 13.77 -5.65 -6.15
N LEU A 289 12.78 -6.52 -5.93
CA LEU A 289 11.79 -6.87 -6.94
C LEU A 289 10.96 -5.65 -7.36
N GLY A 290 10.53 -4.82 -6.41
CA GLY A 290 9.81 -3.59 -6.69
C GLY A 290 10.61 -2.59 -7.52
N LEU A 291 11.88 -2.39 -7.19
CA LEU A 291 12.81 -1.56 -7.97
C LEU A 291 12.98 -2.10 -9.39
N GLY A 292 13.13 -3.42 -9.55
CA GLY A 292 13.21 -4.05 -10.88
C GLY A 292 11.95 -3.80 -11.73
N LEU A 293 10.76 -3.90 -11.13
CA LEU A 293 9.48 -3.63 -11.81
C LEU A 293 9.31 -2.16 -12.21
N ALA A 294 9.84 -1.23 -11.41
CA ALA A 294 9.74 0.21 -11.67
C ALA A 294 10.94 0.78 -12.45
N ALA A 295 11.98 -0.03 -12.71
CA ALA A 295 13.25 0.44 -13.27
C ALA A 295 13.11 1.14 -14.62
N TRP A 296 12.21 0.64 -15.47
CA TRP A 296 11.94 1.20 -16.79
C TRP A 296 11.45 2.65 -16.75
N TRP A 297 10.77 3.05 -15.68
CA TRP A 297 10.33 4.43 -15.45
C TRP A 297 11.33 5.20 -14.58
N LEU A 298 11.84 4.58 -13.52
CA LEU A 298 12.71 5.22 -12.54
C LEU A 298 14.03 5.70 -13.16
N LEU A 299 14.63 4.92 -14.07
CA LEU A 299 15.91 5.27 -14.69
C LEU A 299 15.79 6.51 -15.60
N PRO A 300 14.83 6.59 -16.56
CA PRO A 300 14.57 7.82 -17.31
C PRO A 300 14.24 9.01 -16.42
N MET A 301 13.42 8.82 -15.38
CA MET A 301 13.07 9.90 -14.45
C MET A 301 14.31 10.48 -13.77
N LEU A 302 15.24 9.63 -13.31
CA LEU A 302 16.50 10.06 -12.69
C LEU A 302 17.41 10.78 -13.70
N ALA A 303 17.44 10.34 -14.96
CA ALA A 303 18.18 11.03 -16.03
C ALA A 303 17.63 12.45 -16.28
N HIS A 304 16.32 12.64 -16.12
CA HIS A 304 15.63 13.92 -16.28
C HIS A 304 15.51 14.74 -14.98
N ARG A 305 16.27 14.45 -13.92
CA ARG A 305 16.19 15.17 -12.63
C ARG A 305 16.27 16.69 -12.73
N GLY A 306 16.96 17.25 -13.72
CA GLY A 306 17.03 18.69 -13.96
C GLY A 306 15.67 19.31 -14.30
N TRP A 307 14.80 18.57 -14.99
CA TRP A 307 13.43 18.98 -15.32
C TRP A 307 12.51 18.99 -14.09
N MET A 308 12.85 18.21 -13.06
CA MET A 308 12.05 18.10 -11.85
C MET A 308 12.47 19.08 -10.75
N ALA A 309 13.52 19.88 -10.97
CA ALA A 309 14.04 20.80 -9.97
C ALA A 309 13.00 21.85 -9.52
N SER A 310 12.06 22.23 -10.39
CA SER A 310 10.98 23.18 -10.12
C SER A 310 9.80 22.61 -9.31
N TYR A 311 9.68 21.28 -9.15
CA TYR A 311 8.62 20.67 -8.33
C TYR A 311 8.77 20.94 -6.81
N GLY A 312 9.87 21.58 -6.41
CA GLY A 312 10.00 22.29 -5.12
C GLY A 312 10.13 21.39 -3.89
N TRP A 313 11.09 21.75 -3.01
CA TRP A 313 11.28 21.34 -1.59
C TRP A 313 11.34 19.84 -1.23
N LEU A 314 11.00 18.91 -2.12
CA LEU A 314 11.18 17.45 -1.97
C LEU A 314 12.65 17.03 -1.93
N TYR A 315 13.53 17.96 -2.27
CA TYR A 315 14.98 17.86 -2.16
C TYR A 315 15.54 18.80 -1.09
N ALA A 316 14.74 19.26 -0.12
CA ALA A 316 15.29 19.90 1.06
C ALA A 316 16.34 18.94 1.64
N PRO A 317 17.61 19.36 1.81
CA PRO A 317 18.64 18.45 2.30
C PRO A 317 18.22 17.84 3.64
N LEU A 318 18.66 16.61 3.94
CA LEU A 318 18.32 15.91 5.18
C LEU A 318 18.59 16.78 6.42
N GLN A 319 19.62 17.61 6.36
CA GLN A 319 20.03 18.50 7.45
C GLN A 319 18.90 19.47 7.90
N PRO A 320 18.26 20.28 7.03
CA PRO A 320 17.11 21.10 7.41
C PRO A 320 15.93 20.30 7.98
N MET A 321 15.64 19.11 7.43
CA MET A 321 14.55 18.27 7.95
C MET A 321 14.85 17.77 9.37
N THR A 322 16.06 17.27 9.61
CA THR A 322 16.51 16.84 10.94
C THR A 322 16.51 18.00 11.92
N ARG A 323 16.91 19.20 11.49
CA ARG A 323 16.86 20.41 12.31
C ARG A 323 15.43 20.75 12.73
N GLN A 324 14.47 20.77 11.79
CA GLN A 324 13.05 21.00 12.11
C GLN A 324 12.49 19.97 13.09
N LEU A 325 12.89 18.70 12.98
CA LEU A 325 12.45 17.67 13.89
C LEU A 325 12.98 17.92 15.31
N LEU A 326 14.28 18.21 15.43
CA LEU A 326 14.92 18.40 16.73
C LEU A 326 14.48 19.71 17.41
N GLU A 327 14.29 20.78 16.64
CA GLU A 327 13.98 22.11 17.18
C GLU A 327 12.46 22.32 17.38
N HIS A 328 11.61 21.68 16.57
CA HIS A 328 10.18 21.96 16.56
C HIS A 328 9.29 20.71 16.72
N GLY A 329 9.87 19.51 16.72
CA GLY A 329 9.09 18.26 16.75
C GLY A 329 8.34 17.99 15.45
N ARG A 330 8.72 18.63 14.34
CA ARG A 330 8.02 18.56 13.05
C ARG A 330 8.90 17.85 12.03
N TRP A 331 8.35 16.89 11.29
CA TRP A 331 9.07 16.21 10.21
C TRP A 331 9.06 16.97 8.89
N THR A 332 8.04 17.82 8.69
CA THR A 332 7.86 18.62 7.49
C THR A 332 7.35 20.01 7.84
N HIS A 333 7.43 20.92 6.87
CA HIS A 333 6.81 22.24 6.95
C HIS A 333 5.32 22.10 7.30
N ASP A 334 4.84 22.93 8.24
CA ASP A 334 3.46 23.00 8.75
C ASP A 334 2.88 21.77 9.46
N MET A 335 3.65 20.68 9.60
CA MET A 335 3.22 19.50 10.37
C MET A 335 2.95 19.86 11.84
N PRO A 336 1.76 19.56 12.40
CA PRO A 336 1.54 19.75 13.82
C PRO A 336 2.52 18.88 14.63
N ALA A 337 3.22 19.48 15.60
CA ALA A 337 4.24 18.78 16.38
C ALA A 337 3.71 17.52 17.07
N LEU A 338 2.43 17.54 17.50
CA LEU A 338 1.77 16.37 18.10
C LEU A 338 1.73 15.18 17.15
N VAL A 339 1.52 15.40 15.85
CA VAL A 339 1.55 14.33 14.83
C VAL A 339 2.97 13.79 14.70
N GLY A 340 3.98 14.66 14.74
CA GLY A 340 5.38 14.26 14.68
C GLY A 340 5.81 13.40 15.88
N TYR A 341 5.38 13.79 17.08
CA TYR A 341 5.60 13.01 18.30
C TYR A 341 4.78 11.73 18.34
N ALA A 342 3.53 11.73 17.87
CA ALA A 342 2.72 10.52 17.78
C ALA A 342 3.31 9.52 16.78
N ALA A 343 3.85 9.99 15.65
CA ALA A 343 4.59 9.16 14.70
C ALA A 343 5.84 8.55 15.34
N LEU A 344 6.67 9.35 16.03
CA LEU A 344 7.82 8.85 16.78
C LEU A 344 7.41 7.83 17.85
N ALA A 345 6.40 8.15 18.66
CA ALA A 345 5.90 7.29 19.72
C ALA A 345 5.34 5.97 19.19
N SER A 346 4.64 5.99 18.05
CA SER A 346 4.13 4.78 17.42
C SER A 346 5.25 3.92 16.81
N MET A 347 6.29 4.53 16.23
CA MET A 347 7.50 3.81 15.80
C MET A 347 8.23 3.16 16.99
N LEU A 348 8.40 3.89 18.09
CA LEU A 348 8.99 3.37 19.32
C LEU A 348 8.13 2.28 19.96
N TYR A 349 6.82 2.49 20.03
CA TYR A 349 5.85 1.50 20.51
C TYR A 349 5.93 0.22 19.66
N ALA A 350 5.94 0.34 18.34
CA ALA A 350 6.09 -0.79 17.44
C ALA A 350 7.43 -1.52 17.64
N ALA A 351 8.53 -0.79 17.80
CA ALA A 351 9.85 -1.37 18.06
C ALA A 351 9.94 -2.08 19.42
N LEU A 352 9.32 -1.53 20.46
CA LEU A 352 9.40 -2.06 21.83
C LEU A 352 8.38 -3.16 22.11
N LEU A 353 7.19 -3.09 21.51
CA LEU A 353 6.04 -3.93 21.86
C LEU A 353 5.53 -4.79 20.69
N GLY A 354 6.00 -4.56 19.45
CA GLY A 354 5.60 -5.34 18.26
C GLY A 354 5.93 -6.84 18.35
N GLY A 355 6.79 -7.25 19.27
CA GLY A 355 7.06 -8.66 19.57
C GLY A 355 6.14 -9.27 20.64
N ARG A 356 5.20 -8.50 21.22
CA ARG A 356 4.37 -8.93 22.38
C ARG A 356 2.89 -9.22 22.08
N ALA A 357 2.32 -8.69 21.00
CA ALA A 357 1.01 -9.11 20.50
C ALA A 357 1.12 -10.44 19.73
#